data_AF-A0A2G2WMJ6-F1
#
_entry.id   AF-A0A2G2WMJ6-F1
#
_cell.length_a   1.000
_cell.length_b   1.000
_cell.length_c   1.000
_cell.angle_alpha   90.00
_cell.angle_beta   90.00
_cell.angle_gamma   90.00
#
_symmetry.space_group_name_H-M   'P 1'
#
loop_
_entity.id
_entity.type
_entity.pdbx_description
1 polymer ?
#
loop_
_entity_poly.entity_id
_entity_poly.type
_entity_poly.pdbx_seq_one_letter_code
_entity_poly.pdbx_strand_id
1 'polypeptide(L)'
;MKGMLWLLHYSTSLWMLKQWYTFWQVDKEEVRLRRTIGLKKDEYFLDGKHITKTEVQNLLESAGFSRSNPYYVVQQGKIASLTLMKDSERLDLLKEIGGTRVYEERRRESNKRKQIIQVVQYLDERLNELEQEKEELKKYQQLDKQRKSLEYTIYDKELHDARQKLNEVEEARNKVSENSTKMYESVLEAHEKSKELEKLSKDLTKEIQIFSKEKEAAEKQRTEAIRKRAKLDLDYKDLQEKMSTNIKAKDDAQKQLMLLEREVQETKNALNDIKPLYEKQVKEEEDIKRGFDNPGVLNRIMDREKRLSILYQKQGRATQFASKAARDKWLQKEIDEYERVLSSNLMQVLMVWPKVMENIKEFRD
;
A
#
# COMPACT_ATOMS: atom_id res chain seq x y z
N MET A 1 -18.84 59.07 149.46
CA MET A 1 -19.01 57.86 148.61
C MET A 1 -20.00 56.85 149.25
N LYS A 2 -21.27 57.24 149.45
CA LYS A 2 -22.35 56.31 149.85
C LYS A 2 -23.61 56.43 148.95
N GLY A 3 -23.63 57.38 148.01
CA GLY A 3 -24.76 57.61 147.08
C GLY A 3 -24.66 56.91 145.72
N MET A 4 -23.51 56.30 145.38
CA MET A 4 -23.25 55.75 144.04
C MET A 4 -23.45 54.23 143.95
N LEU A 5 -23.51 53.53 145.09
CA LEU A 5 -23.81 52.09 145.16
C LEU A 5 -25.31 51.78 145.06
N TRP A 6 -26.19 52.75 145.38
CA TRP A 6 -27.64 52.58 145.31
C TRP A 6 -28.20 52.63 143.87
N LEU A 7 -27.52 53.33 142.95
CA LEU A 7 -27.96 53.43 141.55
C LEU A 7 -27.63 52.18 140.72
N LEU A 8 -26.55 51.45 141.05
CA LEU A 8 -26.16 50.22 140.33
C LEU A 8 -27.03 49.01 140.71
N HIS A 9 -27.49 48.93 141.97
CA HIS A 9 -28.45 47.91 142.39
C HIS A 9 -29.86 48.13 141.81
N TYR A 10 -30.29 49.38 141.63
CA TYR A 10 -31.57 49.70 140.98
C TYR A 10 -31.55 49.45 139.46
N SER A 11 -30.41 49.68 138.78
CA SER A 11 -30.33 49.49 137.33
C SER A 11 -30.29 48.02 136.89
N THR A 12 -29.70 47.13 137.69
CA THR A 12 -29.63 45.69 137.38
C THR A 12 -30.94 44.97 137.72
N SER A 13 -31.62 45.39 138.79
CA SER A 13 -32.96 44.92 139.11
C SER A 13 -34.01 45.44 138.12
N LEU A 14 -33.90 46.68 137.62
CA LEU A 14 -34.75 47.15 136.51
C LEU A 14 -34.49 46.39 135.21
N TRP A 15 -33.26 45.97 134.91
CA TRP A 15 -32.96 45.20 133.71
C TRP A 15 -33.54 43.77 133.80
N MET A 16 -33.46 43.12 134.97
CA MET A 16 -34.12 41.83 135.20
C MET A 16 -35.66 41.94 135.20
N LEU A 17 -36.23 43.02 135.75
CA LEU A 17 -37.68 43.27 135.74
C LEU A 17 -38.20 43.64 134.35
N LYS A 18 -37.39 44.35 133.53
CA LYS A 18 -37.75 44.68 132.14
C LYS A 18 -37.62 43.48 131.21
N GLN A 19 -36.76 42.51 131.54
CA GLN A 19 -36.66 41.23 130.83
C GLN A 19 -37.80 40.27 131.19
N TRP A 20 -38.46 40.47 132.35
CA TRP A 20 -39.68 39.75 132.74
C TRP A 20 -40.96 40.27 132.07
N TYR A 21 -40.97 41.51 131.57
CA TYR A 21 -42.20 42.17 131.11
C TYR A 21 -42.45 42.18 129.59
N THR A 22 -41.60 41.56 128.77
CA THR A 22 -41.84 41.43 127.32
C THR A 22 -41.73 39.98 126.87
N PHE A 23 -42.63 39.14 127.37
CA PHE A 23 -42.74 37.74 126.99
C PHE A 23 -43.91 37.45 126.04
N TRP A 24 -44.72 38.48 125.77
CA TRP A 24 -45.87 38.41 124.86
C TRP A 24 -45.75 39.51 123.81
N GLN A 25 -45.92 39.15 122.53
CA GLN A 25 -45.92 40.12 121.41
C GLN A 25 -47.25 40.89 121.28
N VAL A 26 -48.13 40.80 122.27
CA VAL A 26 -49.42 41.49 122.30
C VAL A 26 -49.40 42.46 123.48
N ASP A 27 -49.30 43.76 123.19
CA ASP A 27 -49.39 44.85 124.16
C ASP A 27 -50.83 45.01 124.67
N LYS A 28 -51.31 44.04 125.44
CA LYS A 28 -52.58 44.08 126.15
C LYS A 28 -52.44 43.46 127.52
N GLU A 29 -53.06 44.09 128.52
CA GLU A 29 -53.08 43.60 129.90
C GLU A 29 -53.84 42.27 130.05
N GLU A 30 -54.84 42.04 129.19
CA GLU A 30 -55.59 40.78 129.14
C GLU A 30 -55.62 40.20 127.72
N VAL A 31 -55.33 38.91 127.60
CA VAL A 31 -55.41 38.17 126.34
C VAL A 31 -56.41 37.04 126.48
N ARG A 32 -57.39 36.97 125.57
CA ARG A 32 -58.42 35.93 125.55
C ARG A 32 -58.21 34.96 124.39
N LEU A 33 -57.72 33.77 124.71
CA LEU A 33 -57.65 32.65 123.77
C LEU A 33 -58.87 31.74 123.94
N ARG A 34 -59.64 31.52 122.88
CA ARG A 34 -60.80 30.62 122.85
C ARG A 34 -60.59 29.55 121.78
N ARG A 35 -60.81 28.29 122.14
CA ARG A 35 -60.87 27.17 121.20
C ARG A 35 -62.31 26.66 121.13
N THR A 36 -62.88 26.65 119.93
CA THR A 36 -64.22 26.12 119.68
C THR A 36 -64.09 24.78 118.98
N ILE A 37 -64.42 23.70 119.69
CA ILE A 37 -64.34 22.33 119.18
C ILE A 37 -65.72 21.91 118.70
N GLY A 38 -65.90 21.83 117.39
CA GLY A 38 -67.08 21.23 116.75
C GLY A 38 -66.83 19.80 116.28
N LEU A 39 -67.89 19.10 115.90
CA LEU A 39 -67.83 17.71 115.38
C LEU A 39 -66.92 17.54 114.15
N LYS A 40 -66.78 18.58 113.33
CA LYS A 40 -65.99 18.55 112.08
C LYS A 40 -64.90 19.63 111.99
N LYS A 41 -64.91 20.62 112.87
CA LYS A 41 -64.02 21.80 112.80
C LYS A 41 -63.49 22.15 114.18
N ASP A 42 -62.21 22.49 114.22
CA ASP A 42 -61.50 22.97 115.41
C ASP A 42 -60.98 24.38 115.08
N GLU A 43 -61.56 25.39 115.71
CA GLU A 43 -61.29 26.81 115.41
C GLU A 43 -60.70 27.51 116.62
N TYR A 44 -59.69 28.35 116.40
CA TYR A 44 -59.00 29.11 117.44
C TYR A 44 -59.28 30.61 117.25
N PHE A 45 -59.59 31.30 118.34
CA PHE A 45 -59.85 32.72 118.36
C PHE A 45 -58.97 33.40 119.41
N LEU A 46 -58.24 34.43 119.02
CA LEU A 46 -57.47 35.29 119.90
C LEU A 46 -58.11 36.68 119.92
N ASP A 47 -58.62 37.09 121.09
CA ASP A 47 -59.39 38.33 121.25
C ASP A 47 -60.53 38.51 120.23
N GLY A 48 -61.17 37.40 119.85
CA GLY A 48 -62.26 37.37 118.87
C GLY A 48 -61.81 37.31 117.39
N LYS A 49 -60.51 37.37 117.09
CA LYS A 49 -59.98 37.16 115.73
C LYS A 49 -59.68 35.69 115.50
N HIS A 50 -60.13 35.15 114.37
CA HIS A 50 -59.82 33.77 113.97
C HIS A 50 -58.33 33.64 113.61
N ILE A 51 -57.65 32.65 114.21
CA ILE A 51 -56.24 32.36 113.99
C ILE A 51 -56.02 30.88 113.70
N THR A 52 -54.93 30.56 113.01
CA THR A 52 -54.59 29.17 112.68
C THR A 52 -53.95 28.46 113.88
N LYS A 53 -54.08 27.12 113.92
CA LYS A 53 -53.44 26.29 114.95
C LYS A 53 -51.92 26.50 115.04
N THR A 54 -51.26 26.70 113.90
CA THR A 54 -49.81 26.96 113.82
C THR A 54 -49.43 28.29 114.46
N GLU A 55 -50.24 29.34 114.28
CA GLU A 55 -49.99 30.64 114.91
C GLU A 55 -50.22 30.59 116.42
N VAL A 56 -51.27 29.88 116.88
CA VAL A 56 -51.48 29.62 118.32
C VAL A 56 -50.29 28.90 118.93
N GLN A 57 -49.77 27.88 118.24
CA GLN A 57 -48.62 27.11 118.70
C GLN A 57 -47.35 27.98 118.76
N ASN A 58 -47.07 28.77 117.72
CA ASN A 58 -45.94 29.69 117.72
C ASN A 58 -46.05 30.76 118.81
N LEU A 59 -47.27 31.26 119.07
CA LEU A 59 -47.55 32.24 120.13
C LEU A 59 -47.29 31.65 121.52
N LEU A 60 -47.80 30.44 121.79
CA LEU A 60 -47.57 29.74 123.05
C LEU A 60 -46.09 29.36 123.24
N GLU A 61 -45.42 28.92 122.18
CA GLU A 61 -43.97 28.62 122.22
C GLU A 61 -43.14 29.88 122.49
N SER A 62 -43.49 31.02 121.88
CA SER A 62 -42.84 32.31 122.15
C SER A 62 -43.07 32.76 123.60
N ALA A 63 -44.23 32.44 124.16
CA ALA A 63 -44.58 32.61 125.56
C ALA A 63 -44.14 31.42 126.45
N GLY A 64 -43.15 30.62 126.04
CA GLY A 64 -42.54 29.54 126.83
C GLY A 64 -43.40 28.33 127.15
N PHE A 65 -44.66 28.32 126.70
CA PHE A 65 -45.54 27.17 126.70
C PHE A 65 -45.22 26.30 125.50
N SER A 66 -44.10 25.59 125.58
CA SER A 66 -43.71 24.63 124.55
C SER A 66 -44.61 23.39 124.58
N ARG A 67 -45.07 22.96 123.40
CA ARG A 67 -45.73 21.65 123.23
C ARG A 67 -44.84 20.49 123.67
N SER A 68 -43.52 20.70 123.65
CA SER A 68 -42.49 19.73 124.00
C SER A 68 -42.12 19.74 125.48
N ASN A 69 -42.66 20.65 126.29
CA ASN A 69 -42.48 20.60 127.74
C ASN A 69 -43.77 20.08 128.43
N PRO A 70 -43.97 18.76 128.53
CA PRO A 70 -45.18 18.17 129.10
C PRO A 70 -45.32 18.38 130.62
N TYR A 71 -44.33 18.96 131.30
CA TYR A 71 -44.29 18.98 132.77
C TYR A 71 -45.02 20.14 133.43
N TYR A 72 -45.62 21.05 132.66
CA TYR A 72 -46.59 22.00 133.21
C TYR A 72 -47.89 21.31 133.66
N VAL A 73 -48.17 20.10 133.16
CA VAL A 73 -49.36 19.31 133.51
C VAL A 73 -48.96 17.86 133.75
N VAL A 74 -49.11 17.38 134.98
CA VAL A 74 -48.80 15.97 135.32
C VAL A 74 -50.03 15.10 135.09
N GLN A 75 -49.99 14.27 134.05
CA GLN A 75 -51.02 13.25 133.80
C GLN A 75 -50.80 11.99 134.65
N GLN A 76 -51.87 11.25 134.92
CA GLN A 76 -51.81 9.95 135.59
C GLN A 76 -50.84 9.01 134.84
N GLY A 77 -49.91 8.37 135.56
CA GLY A 77 -48.89 7.48 134.99
C GLY A 77 -47.63 8.18 134.46
N LYS A 78 -47.60 9.51 134.34
CA LYS A 78 -46.43 10.24 133.82
C LYS A 78 -45.22 10.12 134.75
N ILE A 79 -45.43 10.06 136.07
CA ILE A 79 -44.36 9.89 137.07
C ILE A 79 -43.69 8.52 136.91
N ALA A 80 -44.47 7.46 136.70
CA ALA A 80 -43.93 6.13 136.43
C ALA A 80 -43.12 6.09 135.13
N SER A 81 -43.60 6.76 134.07
CA SER A 81 -42.84 6.88 132.83
C SER A 81 -41.50 7.58 133.03
N LEU A 82 -41.48 8.68 133.80
CA LEU A 82 -40.27 9.44 134.12
C LEU A 82 -39.22 8.59 134.85
N THR A 83 -39.67 7.77 135.81
CA THR A 83 -38.77 6.89 136.57
C THR A 83 -38.18 5.75 135.74
N LEU A 84 -38.88 5.34 134.67
CA LEU A 84 -38.47 4.23 133.79
C LEU A 84 -37.81 4.67 132.47
N MET A 85 -37.65 5.99 132.24
CA MET A 85 -37.06 6.50 130.99
C MET A 85 -35.62 6.03 130.81
N LYS A 86 -35.28 5.64 129.57
CA LYS A 86 -33.89 5.36 129.15
C LYS A 86 -33.08 6.65 129.07
N ASP A 87 -31.74 6.54 129.13
CA ASP A 87 -30.85 7.70 129.12
C ASP A 87 -30.99 8.56 127.85
N SER A 88 -31.27 7.97 126.69
CA SER A 88 -31.55 8.70 125.44
C SER A 88 -32.83 9.53 125.53
N GLU A 89 -33.89 8.96 126.11
CA GLU A 89 -35.18 9.64 126.31
C GLU A 89 -35.04 10.75 127.35
N ARG A 90 -34.24 10.53 128.39
CA ARG A 90 -33.91 11.56 129.39
C ARG A 90 -33.11 12.71 128.78
N LEU A 91 -32.17 12.42 127.88
CA LEU A 91 -31.43 13.45 127.15
C LEU A 91 -32.34 14.24 126.21
N ASP A 92 -33.19 13.58 125.43
CA ASP A 92 -34.16 14.24 124.57
C ASP A 92 -35.09 15.14 125.37
N LEU A 93 -35.48 14.70 126.57
CA LEU A 93 -36.25 15.51 127.48
C LEU A 93 -35.50 16.76 127.96
N LEU A 94 -34.23 16.62 128.33
CA LEU A 94 -33.40 17.75 128.70
C LEU A 94 -33.19 18.72 127.54
N LYS A 95 -33.10 18.23 126.29
CA LYS A 95 -33.02 19.05 125.09
C LYS A 95 -34.33 19.78 124.79
N GLU A 96 -35.47 19.15 125.06
CA GLU A 96 -36.78 19.77 124.95
C GLU A 96 -36.99 20.86 126.00
N ILE A 97 -36.64 20.58 127.27
CA ILE A 97 -36.70 21.57 128.36
C ILE A 97 -35.72 22.73 128.12
N GLY A 98 -34.52 22.43 127.63
CA GLY A 98 -33.51 23.44 127.27
C GLY A 98 -33.83 24.20 125.99
N GLY A 99 -34.93 23.90 125.29
CA GLY A 99 -35.32 24.58 124.05
C GLY A 99 -34.36 24.35 122.87
N THR A 100 -33.38 23.44 123.00
CA THR A 100 -32.33 23.22 122.00
C THR A 100 -32.79 22.38 120.81
N ARG A 101 -33.94 21.68 120.93
CA ARG A 101 -34.52 20.86 119.86
C ARG A 101 -34.81 21.65 118.57
N VAL A 102 -35.42 22.83 118.70
CA VAL A 102 -35.77 23.70 117.56
C VAL A 102 -34.50 24.19 116.85
N TYR A 103 -33.44 24.46 117.61
CA TYR A 103 -32.14 24.83 117.05
C TYR A 103 -31.49 23.67 116.29
N GLU A 104 -31.48 22.45 116.85
CA GLU A 104 -30.94 21.26 116.17
C GLU A 104 -31.68 20.95 114.87
N GLU A 105 -33.00 21.12 114.84
CA GLU A 105 -33.83 20.91 113.65
C GLU A 105 -33.53 21.94 112.56
N ARG A 106 -33.55 23.25 112.90
CA ARG A 106 -33.18 24.33 111.96
C ARG A 106 -31.75 24.20 111.43
N ARG A 107 -30.82 23.72 112.27
CA ARG A 107 -29.42 23.45 111.87
C ARG A 107 -29.34 22.29 110.88
N ARG A 108 -30.10 21.20 111.09
CA ARG A 108 -30.18 20.06 110.15
C ARG A 108 -30.75 20.49 108.79
N GLU A 109 -31.82 21.27 108.78
CA GLU A 109 -32.39 21.81 107.53
C GLU A 109 -31.40 22.72 106.80
N SER A 110 -30.71 23.59 107.53
CA SER A 110 -29.70 24.49 106.96
C SER A 110 -28.54 23.71 106.32
N ASN A 111 -28.11 22.60 106.92
CA ASN A 111 -27.08 21.75 106.35
C ASN A 111 -27.55 21.05 105.05
N LYS A 112 -28.79 20.59 105.00
CA LYS A 112 -29.38 20.04 103.74
C LYS A 112 -29.43 21.09 102.65
N ARG A 113 -29.82 22.33 102.99
CA ARG A 113 -29.81 23.45 102.03
C ARG A 113 -28.40 23.73 101.48
N LYS A 114 -27.37 23.69 102.33
CA LYS A 114 -25.98 23.83 101.89
C LYS A 114 -25.56 22.75 100.89
N GLN A 115 -25.93 21.49 101.13
CA GLN A 115 -25.66 20.39 100.21
C GLN A 115 -26.37 20.59 98.86
N ILE A 116 -27.64 21.01 98.89
CA ILE A 116 -28.38 21.32 97.65
C ILE A 116 -27.68 22.44 96.86
N ILE A 117 -27.24 23.51 97.52
CA ILE A 117 -26.54 24.62 96.85
C ILE A 117 -25.24 24.12 96.17
N GLN A 118 -24.47 23.25 96.82
CA GLN A 118 -23.26 22.67 96.23
C GLN A 118 -23.56 21.83 94.99
N VAL A 119 -24.62 21.02 95.02
CA VAL A 119 -25.04 20.22 93.85
C VAL A 119 -25.50 21.12 92.71
N VAL A 120 -26.24 22.19 93.00
CA VAL A 120 -26.68 23.16 91.99
C VAL A 120 -25.48 23.83 91.33
N GLN A 121 -24.49 24.28 92.12
CA GLN A 121 -23.25 24.86 91.58
C GLN A 121 -22.51 23.91 90.65
N TYR A 122 -22.39 22.63 91.03
CA TYR A 122 -21.78 21.61 90.18
C TYR A 122 -22.57 21.39 88.88
N LEU A 123 -23.90 21.39 88.95
CA LEU A 123 -24.75 21.29 87.75
C LEU A 123 -24.59 22.50 86.83
N ASP A 124 -24.49 23.70 87.38
CA ASP A 124 -24.27 24.94 86.61
C ASP A 124 -22.89 24.91 85.91
N GLU A 125 -21.84 24.48 86.60
CA GLU A 125 -20.51 24.28 86.00
C GLU A 125 -20.58 23.26 84.86
N ARG A 126 -21.22 22.11 85.09
CA ARG A 126 -21.35 21.08 84.05
C ARG A 126 -22.21 21.52 82.86
N LEU A 127 -23.24 22.34 83.10
CA LEU A 127 -24.05 22.93 82.03
C LEU A 127 -23.24 23.91 81.19
N ASN A 128 -22.39 24.73 81.81
CA ASN A 128 -21.51 25.64 81.09
C ASN A 128 -20.50 24.88 80.21
N GLU A 129 -19.91 23.79 80.73
CA GLU A 129 -19.03 22.92 79.94
C GLU A 129 -19.77 22.30 78.73
N LEU A 130 -20.97 21.77 78.94
CA LEU A 130 -21.80 21.22 77.87
C LEU A 130 -22.20 22.27 76.83
N GLU A 131 -22.40 23.52 77.25
CA GLU A 131 -22.71 24.62 76.34
C GLU A 131 -21.50 24.98 75.46
N GLN A 132 -20.29 24.98 76.03
CA GLN A 132 -19.04 25.16 75.28
C GLN A 132 -18.81 24.01 74.28
N GLU A 133 -18.95 22.75 74.72
CA GLU A 133 -18.84 21.57 73.83
C GLU A 133 -19.86 21.63 72.69
N LYS A 134 -21.08 22.09 72.96
CA LYS A 134 -22.12 22.28 71.94
C LYS A 134 -21.76 23.35 70.93
N GLU A 135 -21.16 24.46 71.36
CA GLU A 135 -20.67 25.51 70.45
C GLU A 135 -19.52 25.03 69.57
N GLU A 136 -18.57 24.28 70.15
CA GLU A 136 -17.48 23.65 69.40
C GLU A 136 -18.00 22.67 68.37
N LEU A 137 -18.96 21.82 68.75
CA LEU A 137 -19.59 20.87 67.84
C LEU A 137 -20.31 21.58 66.68
N LYS A 138 -20.99 22.71 66.94
CA LYS A 138 -21.60 23.52 65.87
C LYS A 138 -20.55 24.06 64.90
N LYS A 139 -19.43 24.59 65.41
CA LYS A 139 -18.32 25.08 64.57
C LYS A 139 -17.72 23.94 63.74
N TYR A 140 -17.49 22.78 64.36
CA TYR A 140 -17.02 21.58 63.67
C TYR A 140 -17.97 21.16 62.54
N GLN A 141 -19.28 21.10 62.79
CA GLN A 141 -20.26 20.74 61.76
C GLN A 141 -20.30 21.75 60.60
N GLN A 142 -20.13 23.04 60.88
CA GLN A 142 -20.05 24.06 59.83
C GLN A 142 -18.79 23.88 58.97
N LEU A 143 -17.64 23.66 59.61
CA LEU A 143 -16.38 23.41 58.91
C LEU A 143 -16.40 22.09 58.14
N ASP A 144 -17.01 21.03 58.67
CA ASP A 144 -17.15 19.74 57.98
C ASP A 144 -18.04 19.87 56.73
N LYS A 145 -19.13 20.65 56.80
CA LYS A 145 -19.95 20.97 55.62
C LYS A 145 -19.15 21.73 54.57
N GLN A 146 -18.36 22.72 54.99
CA GLN A 146 -17.49 23.47 54.08
C GLN A 146 -16.42 22.56 53.46
N ARG A 147 -15.76 21.72 54.27
CA ARG A 147 -14.77 20.74 53.79
C ARG A 147 -15.38 19.83 52.73
N LYS A 148 -16.54 19.23 53.01
CA LYS A 148 -17.25 18.37 52.05
C LYS A 148 -17.62 19.09 50.76
N SER A 149 -18.06 20.35 50.85
CA SER A 149 -18.38 21.14 49.66
C SER A 149 -17.14 21.42 48.81
N LEU A 150 -16.02 21.79 49.42
CA LEU A 150 -14.75 22.03 48.73
C LEU A 150 -14.18 20.74 48.14
N GLU A 151 -14.24 19.64 48.89
CA GLU A 151 -13.82 18.32 48.44
C GLU A 151 -14.62 17.90 47.19
N TYR A 152 -15.94 18.08 47.20
CA TYR A 152 -16.77 17.85 46.00
C TYR A 152 -16.36 18.75 44.83
N THR A 153 -16.12 20.05 45.07
CA THR A 153 -15.68 20.98 44.01
C THR A 153 -14.31 20.59 43.43
N ILE A 154 -13.38 20.11 44.26
CA ILE A 154 -12.07 19.63 43.82
C ILE A 154 -12.25 18.39 42.94
N TYR A 155 -13.00 17.40 43.40
CA TYR A 155 -13.24 16.19 42.60
C TYR A 155 -13.99 16.49 41.29
N ASP A 156 -14.96 17.39 41.30
CA ASP A 156 -15.68 17.81 40.09
C ASP A 156 -14.72 18.48 39.09
N LYS A 157 -13.83 19.35 39.58
CA LYS A 157 -12.79 19.97 38.75
C LYS A 157 -11.80 18.94 38.20
N GLU A 158 -11.28 18.04 39.03
CA GLU A 158 -10.35 17.00 38.59
C GLU A 158 -11.00 16.07 37.54
N LEU A 159 -12.27 15.74 37.74
CA LEU A 159 -13.05 14.95 36.80
C LEU A 159 -13.27 15.72 35.48
N HIS A 160 -13.59 17.01 35.55
CA HIS A 160 -13.72 17.87 34.38
C HIS A 160 -12.40 17.96 33.59
N ASP A 161 -11.27 18.21 34.28
CA ASP A 161 -9.94 18.27 33.67
C ASP A 161 -9.56 16.94 33.03
N ALA A 162 -9.87 15.81 33.68
CA ALA A 162 -9.64 14.47 33.13
C ALA A 162 -10.50 14.20 31.89
N ARG A 163 -11.77 14.62 31.89
CA ARG A 163 -12.65 14.53 30.71
C ARG A 163 -12.16 15.40 29.56
N GLN A 164 -11.70 16.62 29.85
CA GLN A 164 -11.15 17.49 28.82
C GLN A 164 -9.91 16.86 28.17
N LYS A 165 -8.96 16.35 28.98
CA LYS A 165 -7.79 15.63 28.47
C LYS A 165 -8.18 14.40 27.64
N LEU A 166 -9.20 13.66 28.07
CA LEU A 166 -9.72 12.52 27.30
C LEU A 166 -10.24 12.97 25.93
N ASN A 167 -11.05 14.02 25.89
CA ASN A 167 -11.57 14.57 24.64
C ASN A 167 -10.44 15.05 23.71
N GLU A 168 -9.42 15.73 24.25
CA GLU A 168 -8.25 16.16 23.48
C GLU A 168 -7.51 14.96 22.85
N VAL A 169 -7.35 13.87 23.60
CA VAL A 169 -6.74 12.63 23.10
C VAL A 169 -7.62 11.95 22.06
N GLU A 170 -8.94 11.91 22.25
CA GLU A 170 -9.88 11.35 21.29
C GLU A 170 -9.92 12.14 19.98
N GLU A 171 -9.92 13.48 20.05
CA GLU A 171 -9.82 14.33 18.88
C GLU A 171 -8.49 14.13 18.13
N ALA A 172 -7.37 14.05 18.86
CA ALA A 172 -6.07 13.77 18.27
C ALA A 172 -6.07 12.39 17.58
N ARG A 173 -6.65 11.37 18.23
CA ARG A 173 -6.80 10.03 17.67
C ARG A 173 -7.67 10.04 16.41
N ASN A 174 -8.79 10.75 16.42
CA ASN A 174 -9.67 10.87 15.26
C ASN A 174 -8.96 11.56 14.10
N LYS A 175 -8.22 12.65 14.33
CA LYS A 175 -7.40 13.31 13.31
C LYS A 175 -6.34 12.38 12.73
N VAL A 176 -5.66 11.60 13.57
CA VAL A 176 -4.69 10.59 13.10
C VAL A 176 -5.39 9.51 12.27
N SER A 177 -6.56 9.05 12.70
CA SER A 177 -7.36 8.06 11.96
C SER A 177 -7.77 8.59 10.58
N GLU A 178 -8.32 9.80 10.51
CA GLU A 178 -8.70 10.45 9.24
C GLU A 178 -7.50 10.69 8.32
N ASN A 179 -6.35 11.10 8.88
CA ASN A 179 -5.13 11.25 8.10
C ASN A 179 -4.62 9.90 7.58
N SER A 180 -4.73 8.85 8.40
CA SER A 180 -4.36 7.48 8.01
C SER A 180 -5.26 6.96 6.88
N THR A 181 -6.58 7.18 6.95
CA THR A 181 -7.50 6.78 5.87
C THR A 181 -7.23 7.55 4.59
N LYS A 182 -7.01 8.87 4.65
CA LYS A 182 -6.62 9.69 3.48
C LYS A 182 -5.30 9.23 2.87
N MET A 183 -4.32 8.90 3.71
CA MET A 183 -3.02 8.38 3.25
C MET A 183 -3.21 7.03 2.55
N TYR A 184 -4.03 6.15 3.11
CA TYR A 184 -4.34 4.85 2.52
C TYR A 184 -5.04 4.97 1.17
N GLU A 185 -6.03 5.86 1.05
CA GLU A 185 -6.69 6.20 -0.23
C GLU A 185 -5.69 6.75 -1.25
N SER A 186 -4.82 7.68 -0.85
CA SER A 186 -3.78 8.23 -1.73
C SER A 186 -2.79 7.17 -2.21
N VAL A 187 -2.40 6.23 -1.34
CA VAL A 187 -1.53 5.10 -1.71
C VAL A 187 -2.24 4.17 -2.68
N LEU A 188 -3.53 3.88 -2.47
CA LEU A 188 -4.34 3.09 -3.40
C LEU A 188 -4.41 3.73 -4.78
N GLU A 189 -4.72 5.02 -4.86
CA GLU A 189 -4.74 5.76 -6.13
C GLU A 189 -3.37 5.77 -6.82
N ALA A 190 -2.29 6.00 -6.06
CA ALA A 190 -0.94 5.97 -6.60
C ALA A 190 -0.57 4.58 -7.13
N HIS A 191 -1.00 3.53 -6.45
CA HIS A 191 -0.79 2.15 -6.87
C HIS A 191 -1.58 1.81 -8.15
N GLU A 192 -2.84 2.26 -8.26
CA GLU A 192 -3.63 2.10 -9.50
C GLU A 192 -2.98 2.84 -10.68
N LYS A 193 -2.59 4.10 -10.49
CA LYS A 193 -1.86 4.89 -11.50
C LYS A 193 -0.54 4.21 -11.90
N SER A 194 0.21 3.67 -10.94
CA SER A 194 1.44 2.93 -11.21
C SER A 194 1.16 1.69 -12.08
N LYS A 195 0.09 0.95 -11.78
CA LYS A 195 -0.31 -0.24 -12.55
C LYS A 195 -0.75 0.12 -13.97
N GLU A 196 -1.43 1.25 -14.16
CA GLU A 196 -1.77 1.77 -15.49
C GLU A 196 -0.53 2.16 -16.28
N LEU A 197 0.39 2.91 -15.67
CA LEU A 197 1.67 3.27 -16.27
C LEU A 197 2.52 2.05 -16.63
N GLU A 198 2.55 1.01 -15.80
CA GLU A 198 3.21 -0.25 -16.12
C GLU A 198 2.60 -0.95 -17.34
N LYS A 199 1.26 -0.94 -17.48
CA LYS A 199 0.60 -1.50 -18.66
C LYS A 199 0.96 -0.70 -19.91
N LEU A 200 0.84 0.62 -19.84
CA LEU A 200 1.22 1.51 -20.95
C LEU A 200 2.69 1.34 -21.33
N SER A 201 3.59 1.24 -20.36
CA SER A 201 5.01 0.99 -20.60
C SER A 201 5.24 -0.36 -21.31
N LYS A 202 4.53 -1.42 -20.91
CA LYS A 202 4.62 -2.73 -21.58
C LYS A 202 4.10 -2.67 -23.00
N ASP A 203 2.99 -1.97 -23.24
CA ASP A 203 2.40 -1.85 -24.57
C ASP A 203 3.28 -0.99 -25.50
N LEU A 204 3.77 0.16 -25.02
CA LEU A 204 4.76 0.95 -25.75
C LEU A 204 6.05 0.16 -26.03
N THR A 205 6.50 -0.68 -25.09
CA THR A 205 7.67 -1.54 -25.33
C THR A 205 7.41 -2.57 -26.44
N LYS A 206 6.19 -3.15 -26.52
CA LYS A 206 5.80 -4.03 -27.63
C LYS A 206 5.76 -3.26 -28.95
N GLU A 207 5.16 -2.07 -28.96
CA GLU A 207 5.12 -1.22 -30.16
C GLU A 207 6.52 -0.86 -30.64
N ILE A 208 7.44 -0.47 -29.74
CA ILE A 208 8.85 -0.22 -30.06
C ILE A 208 9.50 -1.46 -30.66
N GLN A 209 9.25 -2.66 -30.12
CA GLN A 209 9.79 -3.90 -30.70
C GLN A 209 9.22 -4.20 -32.09
N ILE A 210 7.93 -3.94 -32.33
CA ILE A 210 7.30 -4.08 -33.64
C ILE A 210 7.94 -3.10 -34.62
N PHE A 211 7.96 -1.80 -34.29
CA PHE A 211 8.58 -0.78 -35.14
C PHE A 211 10.07 -1.01 -35.38
N SER A 212 10.80 -1.56 -34.41
CA SER A 212 12.20 -1.95 -34.60
C SER A 212 12.34 -3.05 -35.65
N LYS A 213 11.47 -4.07 -35.62
CA LYS A 213 11.46 -5.16 -36.62
C LYS A 213 11.05 -4.64 -38.01
N GLU A 214 10.04 -3.77 -38.07
CA GLU A 214 9.63 -3.12 -39.32
C GLU A 214 10.74 -2.26 -39.90
N LYS A 215 11.43 -1.49 -39.07
CA LYS A 215 12.62 -0.71 -39.47
C LYS A 215 13.71 -1.61 -40.04
N GLU A 216 14.05 -2.71 -39.35
CA GLU A 216 15.04 -3.67 -39.86
C GLU A 216 14.62 -4.30 -41.19
N ALA A 217 13.35 -4.65 -41.35
CA ALA A 217 12.82 -5.19 -42.60
C ALA A 217 12.88 -4.16 -43.73
N ALA A 218 12.49 -2.91 -43.46
CA ALA A 218 12.58 -1.81 -44.41
C ALA A 218 14.04 -1.49 -44.78
N GLU A 219 14.97 -1.53 -43.83
CA GLU A 219 16.40 -1.38 -44.11
C GLU A 219 16.94 -2.51 -44.99
N LYS A 220 16.57 -3.78 -44.73
CA LYS A 220 16.92 -4.90 -45.61
C LYS A 220 16.40 -4.70 -47.02
N GLN A 221 15.12 -4.36 -47.17
CA GLN A 221 14.53 -4.06 -48.48
C GLN A 221 15.24 -2.88 -49.17
N ARG A 222 15.59 -1.83 -48.43
CA ARG A 222 16.36 -0.69 -48.96
C ARG A 222 17.74 -1.14 -49.45
N THR A 223 18.46 -1.97 -48.70
CA THR A 223 19.77 -2.48 -49.12
C THR A 223 19.69 -3.39 -50.34
N GLU A 224 18.66 -4.22 -50.44
CA GLU A 224 18.41 -5.04 -51.63
C GLU A 224 18.06 -4.18 -52.85
N ALA A 225 17.22 -3.16 -52.68
CA ALA A 225 16.89 -2.20 -53.73
C ALA A 225 18.14 -1.45 -54.20
N ILE A 226 19.01 -1.02 -53.28
CA ILE A 226 20.30 -0.39 -53.62
C ILE A 226 21.19 -1.36 -54.40
N ARG A 227 21.29 -2.63 -54.00
CA ARG A 227 22.07 -3.66 -54.73
C ARG A 227 21.51 -3.91 -56.13
N LYS A 228 20.18 -4.03 -56.26
CA LYS A 228 19.51 -4.17 -57.56
C LYS A 228 19.74 -2.96 -58.44
N ARG A 229 19.62 -1.74 -57.89
CA ARG A 229 19.90 -0.50 -58.63
C ARG A 229 21.34 -0.44 -59.09
N ALA A 230 22.31 -0.75 -58.21
CA ALA A 230 23.72 -0.79 -58.56
C ALA A 230 24.02 -1.81 -59.68
N LYS A 231 23.38 -3.00 -59.64
CA LYS A 231 23.50 -3.99 -60.71
C LYS A 231 22.93 -3.48 -62.03
N LEU A 232 21.72 -2.91 -62.02
CA LEU A 232 21.11 -2.33 -63.21
C LEU A 232 21.90 -1.13 -63.75
N ASP A 233 22.50 -0.31 -62.88
CA ASP A 233 23.36 0.81 -63.28
C ASP A 233 24.64 0.31 -63.97
N LEU A 234 25.22 -0.81 -63.50
CA LEU A 234 26.36 -1.47 -64.16
C LEU A 234 25.94 -2.08 -65.50
N ASP A 235 24.84 -2.86 -65.52
CA ASP A 235 24.31 -3.46 -66.74
C ASP A 235 23.95 -2.38 -67.78
N TYR A 236 23.38 -1.26 -67.35
CA TYR A 236 23.09 -0.11 -68.20
C TYR A 236 24.36 0.52 -68.77
N LYS A 237 25.40 0.73 -67.95
CA LYS A 237 26.70 1.23 -68.42
C LYS A 237 27.35 0.28 -69.41
N ASP A 238 27.37 -1.03 -69.13
CA ASP A 238 27.91 -2.04 -70.02
C ASP A 238 27.15 -2.08 -71.36
N LEU A 239 25.81 -2.01 -71.32
CA LEU A 239 24.99 -1.93 -72.52
C LEU A 239 25.21 -0.62 -73.28
N GLN A 240 25.37 0.50 -72.58
CA GLN A 240 25.66 1.80 -73.18
C GLN A 240 27.05 1.80 -73.84
N GLU A 241 28.06 1.21 -73.21
CA GLU A 241 29.38 1.01 -73.80
C GLU A 241 29.30 0.10 -75.03
N LYS A 242 28.63 -1.06 -74.93
CA LYS A 242 28.39 -1.96 -76.07
C LYS A 242 27.63 -1.28 -77.21
N MET A 243 26.66 -0.43 -76.88
CA MET A 243 25.91 0.33 -77.88
C MET A 243 26.82 1.37 -78.53
N SER A 244 27.68 2.05 -77.75
CA SER A 244 28.66 3.00 -78.29
C SER A 244 29.71 2.32 -79.19
N THR A 245 30.17 1.11 -78.83
CA THR A 245 31.10 0.33 -79.67
C THR A 245 30.41 -0.22 -80.90
N ASN A 246 29.16 -0.71 -80.79
CA ASN A 246 28.37 -1.14 -81.95
C ASN A 246 28.02 0.04 -82.87
N ILE A 247 27.75 1.24 -82.35
CA ILE A 247 27.55 2.44 -83.15
C ILE A 247 28.84 2.79 -83.89
N LYS A 248 29.99 2.81 -83.21
CA LYS A 248 31.29 3.01 -83.87
C LYS A 248 31.57 1.97 -84.95
N ALA A 249 31.34 0.69 -84.65
CA ALA A 249 31.51 -0.40 -85.60
C ALA A 249 30.54 -0.29 -86.79
N LYS A 250 29.30 0.13 -86.56
CA LYS A 250 28.32 0.42 -87.62
C LYS A 250 28.76 1.60 -88.48
N ASP A 251 29.22 2.69 -87.87
CA ASP A 251 29.71 3.87 -88.58
C ASP A 251 30.94 3.52 -89.43
N ASP A 252 31.86 2.73 -88.88
CA ASP A 252 33.05 2.26 -89.61
C ASP A 252 32.67 1.28 -90.72
N ALA A 253 31.72 0.37 -90.49
CA ALA A 253 31.16 -0.49 -91.52
C ALA A 253 30.44 0.32 -92.61
N GLN A 254 29.69 1.38 -92.27
CA GLN A 254 29.07 2.28 -93.24
C GLN A 254 30.11 3.03 -94.07
N LYS A 255 31.21 3.49 -93.46
CA LYS A 255 32.33 4.10 -94.21
C LYS A 255 32.96 3.08 -95.16
N GLN A 256 33.19 1.84 -94.72
CA GLN A 256 33.72 0.79 -95.58
C GLN A 256 32.76 0.45 -96.72
N LEU A 257 31.45 0.43 -96.46
CA LEU A 257 30.42 0.20 -97.47
C LEU A 257 30.39 1.34 -98.51
N MET A 258 30.49 2.60 -98.07
CA MET A 258 30.63 3.74 -98.98
C MET A 258 31.91 3.68 -99.83
N LEU A 259 33.04 3.26 -99.25
CA LEU A 259 34.29 3.09 -99.99
C LEU A 259 34.18 1.97 -101.03
N LEU A 260 33.60 0.83 -100.64
CA LEU A 260 33.37 -0.30 -101.54
C LEU A 260 32.36 0.05 -102.64
N GLU A 261 31.29 0.79 -102.33
CA GLU A 261 30.34 1.28 -103.33
C GLU A 261 31.01 2.24 -104.31
N ARG A 262 31.93 3.09 -103.84
CA ARG A 262 32.75 3.94 -104.70
C ARG A 262 33.67 3.11 -105.61
N GLU A 263 34.34 2.09 -105.08
CA GLU A 263 35.16 1.16 -105.88
C GLU A 263 34.33 0.35 -106.88
N VAL A 264 33.13 -0.10 -106.49
CA VAL A 264 32.18 -0.78 -107.38
C VAL A 264 31.70 0.18 -108.47
N GLN A 265 31.50 1.46 -108.17
CA GLN A 265 31.12 2.45 -109.16
C GLN A 265 32.27 2.79 -110.11
N GLU A 266 33.50 2.91 -109.60
CA GLU A 266 34.72 3.12 -110.39
C GLU A 266 34.98 1.93 -111.33
N THR A 267 34.84 0.69 -110.82
CA THR A 267 34.96 -0.53 -111.63
C THR A 267 33.81 -0.69 -112.64
N LYS A 268 32.57 -0.32 -112.30
CA LYS A 268 31.44 -0.27 -113.26
C LYS A 268 31.66 0.76 -114.35
N ASN A 269 32.19 1.93 -114.02
CA ASN A 269 32.52 2.96 -115.00
C ASN A 269 33.63 2.48 -115.94
N ALA A 270 34.71 1.89 -115.40
CA ALA A 270 35.76 1.26 -116.19
C ALA A 270 35.23 0.14 -117.10
N LEU A 271 34.27 -0.66 -116.63
CA LEU A 271 33.60 -1.69 -117.42
C LEU A 271 32.74 -1.07 -118.56
N ASN A 272 32.08 0.05 -118.30
CA ASN A 272 31.29 0.76 -119.31
C ASN A 272 32.15 1.44 -120.39
N ASP A 273 33.39 1.84 -120.06
CA ASP A 273 34.35 2.36 -121.05
C ASP A 273 34.94 1.25 -121.95
N ILE A 274 35.12 0.04 -121.41
CA ILE A 274 35.64 -1.12 -122.15
C ILE A 274 34.57 -1.79 -123.03
N LYS A 275 33.30 -1.79 -122.60
CA LYS A 275 32.16 -2.36 -123.36
C LYS A 275 32.07 -1.94 -124.83
N PRO A 276 32.13 -0.64 -125.20
CA PRO A 276 32.02 -0.21 -126.58
C PRO A 276 33.25 -0.58 -127.43
N LEU A 277 34.43 -0.77 -126.83
CA LEU A 277 35.62 -1.25 -127.53
C LEU A 277 35.52 -2.75 -127.84
N TYR A 278 34.98 -3.55 -126.91
CA TYR A 278 34.71 -4.97 -127.13
C TYR A 278 33.60 -5.19 -128.18
N GLU A 279 32.50 -4.43 -128.10
CA GLU A 279 31.41 -4.51 -129.10
C GLU A 279 31.83 -4.12 -130.52
N LYS A 280 32.87 -3.28 -130.66
CA LYS A 280 33.45 -2.92 -131.98
C LYS A 280 34.33 -4.04 -132.54
N GLN A 281 35.13 -4.71 -131.70
CA GLN A 281 35.94 -5.86 -132.11
C GLN A 281 35.11 -7.11 -132.43
N VAL A 282 33.97 -7.30 -131.76
CA VAL A 282 33.03 -8.41 -132.08
C VAL A 282 32.34 -8.21 -133.44
N LYS A 283 32.03 -6.97 -133.84
CA LYS A 283 31.51 -6.69 -135.20
C LYS A 283 32.54 -6.92 -136.32
N GLU A 284 33.82 -6.60 -136.08
CA GLU A 284 34.91 -6.93 -137.02
C GLU A 284 35.11 -8.45 -137.14
N GLU A 285 34.86 -9.23 -136.08
CA GLU A 285 34.90 -10.70 -136.14
C GLU A 285 33.71 -11.31 -136.91
N GLU A 286 32.53 -10.69 -136.87
CA GLU A 286 31.33 -11.14 -137.61
C GLU A 286 31.41 -10.87 -139.12
N ASP A 287 32.06 -9.78 -139.56
CA ASP A 287 32.24 -9.46 -140.98
C ASP A 287 33.30 -10.34 -141.68
N ILE A 288 34.29 -10.88 -140.93
CA ILE A 288 35.26 -11.85 -141.46
C ILE A 288 34.65 -13.26 -141.62
N LYS A 289 33.60 -13.60 -140.86
CA LYS A 289 32.89 -14.89 -140.95
C LYS A 289 31.93 -15.00 -142.15
N ARG A 290 31.48 -13.90 -142.76
CA ARG A 290 30.57 -13.91 -143.93
C ARG A 290 31.24 -14.07 -145.30
N GLY A 291 32.56 -14.17 -145.37
CA GLY A 291 33.32 -14.39 -146.62
C GLY A 291 33.57 -15.85 -147.01
N PHE A 292 33.16 -16.83 -146.17
CA PHE A 292 33.52 -18.25 -146.32
C PHE A 292 32.42 -19.18 -146.87
N ASP A 293 31.24 -18.67 -147.21
CA ASP A 293 30.11 -19.47 -147.70
C ASP A 293 30.11 -19.61 -149.24
N ASN A 294 31.19 -20.19 -149.77
CA ASN A 294 31.28 -20.59 -151.17
C ASN A 294 31.37 -22.14 -151.28
N PRO A 295 30.42 -22.86 -151.92
CA PRO A 295 30.21 -24.31 -151.75
C PRO A 295 31.21 -25.21 -152.51
N GLY A 296 32.43 -24.73 -152.74
CA GLY A 296 33.52 -25.47 -153.42
C GLY A 296 34.76 -25.70 -152.54
N VAL A 297 34.78 -25.19 -151.31
CA VAL A 297 35.95 -25.29 -150.41
C VAL A 297 35.77 -26.42 -149.37
N LEU A 298 34.54 -26.71 -148.95
CA LEU A 298 34.25 -27.76 -147.96
C LEU A 298 34.59 -29.18 -148.49
N ASN A 299 34.35 -29.47 -149.77
CA ASN A 299 34.76 -30.74 -150.40
C ASN A 299 36.29 -30.88 -150.54
N ARG A 300 37.03 -29.77 -150.62
CA ARG A 300 38.51 -29.79 -150.66
C ARG A 300 39.13 -29.94 -149.26
N ILE A 301 38.43 -29.53 -148.21
CA ILE A 301 38.86 -29.71 -146.81
C ILE A 301 38.61 -31.17 -146.38
N MET A 302 37.46 -31.76 -146.71
CA MET A 302 37.18 -33.18 -146.43
C MET A 302 38.08 -34.16 -147.22
N ASP A 303 38.39 -33.87 -148.50
CA ASP A 303 39.34 -34.69 -149.28
C ASP A 303 40.80 -34.51 -148.81
N ARG A 304 41.15 -33.32 -148.28
CA ARG A 304 42.46 -33.10 -147.63
C ARG A 304 42.54 -33.76 -146.26
N GLU A 305 41.46 -33.84 -145.49
CA GLU A 305 41.40 -34.55 -144.19
C GLU A 305 41.42 -36.08 -144.36
N LYS A 306 40.75 -36.63 -145.40
CA LYS A 306 40.90 -38.04 -145.78
C LYS A 306 42.32 -38.36 -146.29
N ARG A 307 42.96 -37.45 -147.05
CA ARG A 307 44.38 -37.59 -147.42
C ARG A 307 45.33 -37.43 -146.23
N LEU A 308 45.02 -36.56 -145.26
CA LEU A 308 45.79 -36.40 -144.01
C LEU A 308 45.67 -37.64 -143.12
N SER A 309 44.50 -38.27 -143.04
CA SER A 309 44.29 -39.53 -142.29
C SER A 309 45.05 -40.72 -142.92
N ILE A 310 45.11 -40.80 -144.25
CA ILE A 310 45.89 -41.81 -144.99
C ILE A 310 47.42 -41.52 -144.94
N LEU A 311 47.83 -40.25 -144.85
CA LEU A 311 49.23 -39.84 -144.67
C LEU A 311 49.71 -40.06 -143.22
N TYR A 312 48.87 -39.86 -142.21
CA TYR A 312 49.18 -40.18 -140.80
C TYR A 312 49.27 -41.69 -140.53
N GLN A 313 48.57 -42.53 -141.29
CA GLN A 313 48.75 -44.00 -141.24
C GLN A 313 49.96 -44.50 -142.08
N LYS A 314 50.55 -43.66 -142.95
CA LYS A 314 51.72 -44.00 -143.78
C LYS A 314 53.03 -43.28 -143.40
N GLN A 315 53.02 -42.45 -142.36
CA GLN A 315 54.19 -41.71 -141.87
C GLN A 315 54.41 -41.98 -140.38
N GLY A 316 55.00 -43.13 -140.08
CA GLY A 316 55.34 -43.51 -138.71
C GLY A 316 55.92 -44.92 -138.53
N ARG A 317 56.46 -45.55 -139.60
CA ARG A 317 57.21 -46.82 -139.56
C ARG A 317 58.73 -46.61 -139.69
N ALA A 318 59.27 -45.53 -139.13
CA ALA A 318 60.67 -45.15 -139.37
C ALA A 318 61.45 -44.60 -138.16
N THR A 319 60.97 -44.69 -136.91
CA THR A 319 61.68 -44.10 -135.76
C THR A 319 61.66 -44.89 -134.44
N GLN A 320 61.46 -46.22 -134.46
CA GLN A 320 61.52 -47.04 -133.22
C GLN A 320 62.65 -48.08 -133.14
N PHE A 321 63.59 -48.13 -134.11
CA PHE A 321 64.83 -48.91 -133.95
C PHE A 321 66.05 -48.13 -134.43
N ALA A 322 66.94 -47.79 -133.50
CA ALA A 322 68.17 -47.05 -133.77
C ALA A 322 69.31 -47.91 -134.37
N SER A 323 69.16 -49.25 -134.41
CA SER A 323 70.14 -50.15 -135.04
C SER A 323 69.53 -51.49 -135.44
N LYS A 324 70.14 -52.14 -136.45
CA LYS A 324 69.78 -53.50 -136.90
C LYS A 324 69.79 -54.52 -135.76
N ALA A 325 70.73 -54.40 -134.81
CA ALA A 325 70.80 -55.28 -133.64
C ALA A 325 69.64 -55.10 -132.65
N ALA A 326 69.10 -53.89 -132.50
CA ALA A 326 67.94 -53.63 -131.63
C ALA A 326 66.63 -54.17 -132.22
N ARG A 327 66.49 -54.12 -133.56
CA ARG A 327 65.39 -54.75 -134.29
C ARG A 327 65.46 -56.27 -134.20
N ASP A 328 66.64 -56.86 -134.40
CA ASP A 328 66.79 -58.32 -134.42
C ASP A 328 66.62 -58.92 -133.01
N LYS A 329 66.97 -58.19 -131.93
CA LYS A 329 66.69 -58.61 -130.54
C LYS A 329 65.21 -58.53 -130.16
N TRP A 330 64.45 -57.60 -130.75
CA TRP A 330 62.99 -57.52 -130.59
C TRP A 330 62.29 -58.62 -131.39
N LEU A 331 62.69 -58.82 -132.66
CA LEU A 331 62.20 -59.93 -133.49
C LEU A 331 62.53 -61.29 -132.89
N GLN A 332 63.71 -61.47 -132.26
CA GLN A 332 64.03 -62.73 -131.58
C GLN A 332 63.15 -62.96 -130.34
N LYS A 333 62.82 -61.90 -129.59
CA LYS A 333 61.89 -61.98 -128.44
C LYS A 333 60.47 -62.35 -128.91
N GLU A 334 60.00 -61.74 -129.99
CA GLU A 334 58.69 -62.05 -130.57
C GLU A 334 58.68 -63.47 -131.17
N ILE A 335 59.77 -63.90 -131.83
CA ILE A 335 59.91 -65.28 -132.35
C ILE A 335 59.97 -66.30 -131.22
N ASP A 336 60.68 -66.03 -130.12
CA ASP A 336 60.71 -66.92 -128.93
C ASP A 336 59.32 -67.00 -128.25
N GLU A 337 58.55 -65.91 -128.23
CA GLU A 337 57.16 -65.89 -127.76
C GLU A 337 56.23 -66.67 -128.69
N TYR A 338 56.37 -66.51 -130.00
CA TYR A 338 55.59 -67.28 -130.98
C TYR A 338 56.02 -68.75 -131.08
N GLU A 339 57.29 -69.10 -130.86
CA GLU A 339 57.78 -70.49 -130.77
C GLU A 339 57.30 -71.17 -129.48
N ARG A 340 57.19 -70.45 -128.35
CA ARG A 340 56.52 -70.94 -127.13
C ARG A 340 55.03 -71.21 -127.35
N VAL A 341 54.34 -70.33 -128.08
CA VAL A 341 52.93 -70.52 -128.43
C VAL A 341 52.76 -71.65 -129.47
N LEU A 342 53.69 -71.79 -130.42
CA LEU A 342 53.69 -72.86 -131.42
C LEU A 342 54.00 -74.23 -130.80
N SER A 343 54.95 -74.32 -129.87
CA SER A 343 55.26 -75.56 -129.14
C SER A 343 54.16 -75.96 -128.15
N SER A 344 53.48 -74.99 -127.50
CA SER A 344 52.25 -75.24 -126.74
C SER A 344 51.12 -75.80 -127.63
N ASN A 345 50.95 -75.25 -128.84
CA ASN A 345 49.93 -75.71 -129.78
C ASN A 345 50.32 -77.04 -130.48
N LEU A 346 51.60 -77.32 -130.71
CA LEU A 346 52.09 -78.60 -131.26
C LEU A 346 51.92 -79.74 -130.24
N MET A 347 52.11 -79.45 -128.95
CA MET A 347 51.95 -80.41 -127.84
C MET A 347 50.46 -80.74 -127.60
N GLN A 348 49.55 -79.78 -127.82
CA GLN A 348 48.11 -80.03 -127.85
C GLN A 348 47.66 -80.84 -129.07
N VAL A 349 48.26 -80.63 -130.25
CA VAL A 349 47.96 -81.42 -131.47
C VAL A 349 48.53 -82.85 -131.39
N LEU A 350 49.71 -83.05 -130.77
CA LEU A 350 50.31 -84.36 -130.51
C LEU A 350 49.59 -85.18 -129.42
N MET A 351 48.85 -84.53 -128.50
CA MET A 351 47.96 -85.24 -127.56
C MET A 351 46.63 -85.67 -128.19
N VAL A 352 46.21 -85.04 -129.29
CA VAL A 352 44.94 -85.33 -129.99
C VAL A 352 45.12 -86.35 -131.13
N TRP A 353 46.30 -86.43 -131.76
CA TRP A 353 46.54 -87.32 -132.92
C TRP A 353 46.57 -88.84 -132.64
N PRO A 354 47.05 -89.35 -131.47
CA PRO A 354 46.98 -90.77 -131.15
C PRO A 354 45.54 -91.27 -130.94
N LYS A 355 44.65 -90.40 -130.40
CA LYS A 355 43.23 -90.72 -130.17
C LYS A 355 42.42 -90.82 -131.47
N VAL A 356 42.89 -90.19 -132.55
CA VAL A 356 42.24 -90.17 -133.87
C VAL A 356 42.82 -91.28 -134.79
N MET A 357 44.09 -91.65 -134.63
CA MET A 357 44.72 -92.74 -135.41
C MET A 357 44.46 -94.16 -134.86
N GLU A 358 43.99 -94.30 -133.62
CA GLU A 358 43.53 -95.60 -133.07
C GLU A 358 42.15 -95.99 -133.62
N ASN A 359 41.25 -95.02 -133.86
CA ASN A 359 39.93 -95.28 -134.47
C ASN A 359 39.96 -95.49 -136.01
N ILE A 360 41.09 -95.22 -136.69
CA ILE A 360 41.21 -95.38 -138.16
C ILE A 360 41.97 -96.69 -138.51
N LYS A 361 42.45 -97.45 -137.53
CA LYS A 361 43.04 -98.80 -137.73
C LYS A 361 42.06 -99.96 -137.52
N GLU A 362 40.83 -99.74 -137.06
CA GLU A 362 39.75 -100.76 -137.09
C GLU A 362 39.06 -100.83 -138.48
N PHE A 363 39.89 -100.86 -139.53
CA PHE A 363 39.58 -101.37 -140.87
C PHE A 363 40.84 -102.09 -141.41
N ARG A 364 41.07 -103.24 -140.81
CA ARG A 364 41.73 -104.47 -141.31
C ARG A 364 41.58 -105.42 -140.12
N ASP A 365 40.42 -106.02 -139.91
CA ASP A 365 39.71 -106.89 -140.87
C ASP A 365 38.33 -106.41 -141.37
#